data_AF-A0A1X7SGJ5-F1
#
_entry.id   AF-A0A1X7SGJ5-F1
#
_cell.length_a   1.000
_cell.length_b   1.000
_cell.length_c   1.000
_cell.angle_alpha   90.00
_cell.angle_beta   90.00
_cell.angle_gamma   90.00
#
_symmetry.space_group_name_H-M   'P 1'
#
loop_
_entity.id
_entity.type
_entity.pdbx_description
1 polymer ?
#
loop_
_entity_poly.entity_id
_entity_poly.type
_entity_poly.pdbx_seq_one_letter_code
_entity_poly.pdbx_strand_id
1 'polypeptide(L)'
;MEGSMSPEYITMKEMLADLVDLLAGNALVISQLNNHLFSSDLIPKAVHVTVGTTGLTPYDRANKIFSSVLATIEYHSNPNSVFSSLIMSLQNVELNDMVSKLIKKLRNKGGIIKDDQIEALTVPPPIPTEPHGPSQTSEKCENVYEVPHKPYLIELSSQEEVARNIESLHEQFTGLATKIRTHFDELVSSGKLKASVVAFHAEEYWGKI
;
A
#
# COMPACT_ATOMS: atom_id res chain seq x y z
N MET A 1 -30.01 12.47 16.81
CA MET A 1 -29.27 11.67 17.79
C MET A 1 -27.88 11.52 17.21
N GLU A 2 -26.95 12.33 17.68
CA GLU A 2 -25.57 12.38 17.20
C GLU A 2 -24.90 11.09 17.70
N GLY A 3 -24.88 10.07 16.85
CA GLY A 3 -24.24 8.79 17.17
C GLY A 3 -22.78 9.06 17.48
N SER A 4 -22.28 8.48 18.57
CA SER A 4 -20.86 8.55 18.91
C SER A 4 -20.05 8.04 17.71
N MET A 5 -19.41 8.96 16.98
CA MET A 5 -18.58 8.61 15.84
C MET A 5 -17.45 7.67 16.29
N SER A 6 -17.13 6.68 15.47
CA SER A 6 -16.07 5.73 15.80
C SER A 6 -14.70 6.43 15.89
N PRO A 7 -13.80 5.99 16.78
CA PRO A 7 -12.44 6.52 16.86
C PRO A 7 -11.71 6.51 15.51
N GLU A 8 -11.97 5.50 14.68
CA GLU A 8 -11.44 5.35 13.32
C GLU A 8 -11.91 6.47 12.40
N TYR A 9 -13.22 6.75 12.39
CA TYR A 9 -13.78 7.83 11.58
C TYR A 9 -13.22 9.18 11.98
N ILE A 10 -13.20 9.48 13.29
CA ILE A 10 -12.67 10.75 13.80
C ILE A 10 -11.19 10.89 13.43
N THR A 11 -10.40 9.82 13.57
CA THR A 11 -8.98 9.82 13.20
C THR A 11 -8.79 10.08 11.72
N MET A 12 -9.52 9.37 10.86
CA MET A 12 -9.43 9.51 9.41
C MET A 12 -9.83 10.91 8.97
N LYS A 13 -10.90 11.46 9.55
CA LYS A 13 -11.40 12.81 9.24
C LYS A 13 -10.39 13.90 9.60
N GLU A 14 -9.75 13.82 10.76
CA GLU A 14 -8.70 14.76 11.16
C GLU A 14 -7.43 14.67 10.30
N MET A 15 -7.09 13.47 9.83
CA MET A 15 -5.87 13.20 9.05
C MET A 15 -6.08 13.31 7.54
N LEU A 16 -7.30 13.63 7.09
CA LEU A 16 -7.66 13.58 5.68
C LEU A 16 -6.77 14.49 4.83
N ALA A 17 -6.56 15.74 5.26
CA ALA A 17 -5.71 16.69 4.55
C ALA A 17 -4.27 16.20 4.43
N ASP A 18 -3.67 15.75 5.54
CA ASP A 18 -2.30 15.23 5.57
C ASP A 18 -2.13 13.99 4.67
N LEU A 19 -3.14 13.12 4.62
CA LEU A 19 -3.16 11.94 3.76
C LEU A 19 -3.23 12.32 2.28
N VAL A 20 -4.11 13.27 1.94
CA VAL A 20 -4.27 13.74 0.57
C VAL A 20 -2.99 14.44 0.09
N ASP A 21 -2.42 15.33 0.88
CA ASP A 21 -1.19 16.06 0.54
C ASP A 21 0.00 15.11 0.36
N LEU A 22 0.15 14.14 1.28
CA LEU A 22 1.20 13.12 1.18
C LEU A 22 1.08 12.34 -0.13
N LEU A 23 -0.11 11.84 -0.43
CA LEU A 23 -0.31 10.98 -1.60
C LEU A 23 -0.25 11.79 -2.90
N ALA A 24 -0.72 13.03 -2.89
CA ALA A 24 -0.60 13.96 -4.02
C ALA A 24 0.87 14.29 -4.33
N GLY A 25 1.72 14.41 -3.29
CA GLY A 25 3.17 14.57 -3.43
C GLY A 25 3.89 13.32 -3.96
N ASN A 26 3.21 12.16 -3.97
CA ASN A 26 3.76 10.87 -4.40
C ASN A 26 2.92 10.26 -5.53
N ALA A 27 2.85 10.95 -6.68
CA ALA A 27 1.94 10.61 -7.78
C ALA A 27 2.08 9.17 -8.33
N LEU A 28 3.29 8.59 -8.26
CA LEU A 28 3.56 7.20 -8.68
C LEU A 28 2.88 6.17 -7.75
N VAL A 29 2.81 6.49 -6.45
CA VAL A 29 2.21 5.63 -5.42
C VAL A 29 0.69 5.59 -5.51
N ILE A 30 0.06 6.65 -6.05
CA ILE A 30 -1.41 6.75 -6.21
C ILE A 30 -1.99 5.51 -6.88
N SER A 31 -1.41 5.08 -8.00
CA SER A 31 -1.93 3.95 -8.77
C SER A 31 -1.78 2.63 -8.01
N GLN A 32 -0.65 2.43 -7.33
CA GLN A 32 -0.41 1.23 -6.51
C GLN A 32 -1.39 1.17 -5.34
N LEU A 33 -1.53 2.26 -4.58
CA LEU A 33 -2.44 2.34 -3.45
C LEU A 33 -3.90 2.17 -3.89
N ASN A 34 -4.30 2.78 -5.01
CA ASN A 34 -5.64 2.62 -5.58
C ASN A 34 -5.95 1.14 -5.89
N ASN A 35 -4.97 0.38 -6.40
CA ASN A 35 -5.13 -1.05 -6.66
C ASN A 35 -5.26 -1.87 -5.36
N HIS A 36 -4.44 -1.58 -4.34
CA HIS A 36 -4.53 -2.25 -3.04
C HIS A 36 -5.87 -2.00 -2.34
N LEU A 37 -6.32 -0.74 -2.34
CA LEU A 37 -7.60 -0.36 -1.74
C LEU A 37 -8.80 -0.97 -2.48
N PHE A 38 -8.73 -1.06 -3.81
CA PHE A 38 -9.76 -1.74 -4.59
C PHE A 38 -9.78 -3.25 -4.31
N SER A 39 -8.61 -3.89 -4.26
CA SER A 39 -8.49 -5.34 -3.99
C SER A 39 -8.91 -5.73 -2.58
N SER A 40 -8.89 -4.77 -1.64
CA SER A 40 -9.33 -4.97 -0.27
C SER A 40 -10.81 -4.58 -0.06
N ASP A 41 -11.53 -4.23 -1.12
CA ASP A 41 -12.92 -3.73 -1.10
C ASP A 41 -13.13 -2.44 -0.29
N LEU A 42 -12.07 -1.62 -0.13
CA LEU A 42 -12.14 -0.34 0.62
C LEU A 42 -12.74 0.79 -0.22
N ILE A 43 -12.59 0.70 -1.54
CA ILE A 43 -13.15 1.65 -2.50
C ILE A 43 -13.97 0.92 -3.56
N PRO A 44 -15.07 1.51 -4.04
CA PRO A 44 -15.88 0.91 -5.08
C PRO A 44 -15.17 1.01 -6.45
N LYS A 45 -15.53 0.10 -7.36
CA LYS A 45 -15.01 0.04 -8.74
C LYS A 45 -15.07 1.39 -9.48
N ALA A 46 -16.13 2.17 -9.26
CA ALA A 46 -16.28 3.48 -9.89
C ALA A 46 -15.17 4.45 -9.49
N VAL A 47 -14.74 4.44 -8.21
CA VAL A 47 -13.63 5.26 -7.72
C VAL A 47 -12.31 4.75 -8.29
N HIS A 48 -12.09 3.43 -8.28
CA HIS A 48 -10.89 2.81 -8.84
C HIS A 48 -10.66 3.20 -10.31
N VAL A 49 -11.71 3.09 -11.14
CA VAL A 49 -11.68 3.47 -12.56
C VAL A 49 -11.43 4.97 -12.72
N THR A 50 -12.16 5.81 -11.98
CA THR A 50 -12.03 7.28 -12.07
C THR A 50 -10.62 7.74 -11.74
N VAL A 51 -10.00 7.18 -10.70
CA VAL A 51 -8.63 7.49 -10.31
C VAL A 51 -7.61 7.02 -11.35
N GLY A 52 -7.95 6.02 -12.16
CA GLY A 52 -7.14 5.54 -13.28
C GLY A 52 -7.26 6.39 -14.55
N THR A 53 -8.24 7.30 -14.64
CA THR A 53 -8.42 8.13 -15.84
C THR A 53 -7.37 9.23 -15.96
N THR A 54 -6.89 9.45 -17.18
CA THR A 54 -6.01 10.57 -17.54
C THR A 54 -6.82 11.86 -17.56
N GLY A 55 -6.48 12.82 -16.69
CA GLY A 55 -7.15 14.14 -16.64
C GLY A 55 -7.36 14.70 -15.24
N LEU A 56 -7.20 13.89 -14.20
CA LEU A 56 -7.23 14.34 -12.81
C LEU A 56 -5.83 14.69 -12.30
N THR A 57 -5.75 15.75 -11.51
CA THR A 57 -4.50 16.08 -10.80
C THR A 57 -4.19 15.00 -9.75
N PRO A 58 -2.92 14.82 -9.34
CA PRO A 58 -2.57 13.92 -8.25
C PRO A 58 -3.37 14.19 -6.97
N TYR A 59 -3.63 15.47 -6.68
CA TYR A 59 -4.46 15.89 -5.56
C TYR A 59 -5.92 15.41 -5.69
N ASP A 60 -6.56 15.64 -6.84
CA ASP A 60 -7.94 15.20 -7.07
C ASP A 60 -8.09 13.68 -6.96
N ARG A 61 -7.09 12.95 -7.46
CA ARG A 61 -7.01 11.49 -7.37
C ARG A 61 -6.91 11.06 -5.91
N ALA A 62 -5.98 11.64 -5.14
CA ALA A 62 -5.80 11.34 -3.73
C ALA A 62 -7.04 11.69 -2.89
N ASN A 63 -7.62 12.87 -3.11
CA ASN A 63 -8.82 13.32 -2.42
C ASN A 63 -10.01 12.39 -2.68
N LYS A 64 -10.20 11.93 -3.92
CA LYS A 64 -11.25 10.95 -4.26
C LYS A 64 -11.05 9.61 -3.54
N ILE A 65 -9.82 9.09 -3.52
CA ILE A 65 -9.49 7.84 -2.81
C ILE A 65 -9.86 7.98 -1.33
N PHE A 66 -9.30 8.97 -0.64
CA PHE A 66 -9.46 9.07 0.81
C PHE A 66 -10.86 9.53 1.23
N SER A 67 -11.54 10.34 0.42
CA SER A 67 -12.96 10.64 0.64
C SER A 67 -13.83 9.38 0.53
N SER A 68 -13.52 8.49 -0.43
CA SER A 68 -14.23 7.21 -0.54
C SER A 68 -13.95 6.31 0.66
N VAL A 69 -12.69 6.19 1.09
CA VAL A 69 -12.34 5.38 2.26
C VAL A 69 -12.99 5.92 3.54
N LEU A 70 -13.02 7.25 3.71
CA LEU A 70 -13.69 7.89 4.84
C LEU A 70 -15.19 7.55 4.86
N ALA A 71 -15.86 7.61 3.71
CA ALA A 71 -17.26 7.21 3.58
C ALA A 71 -17.45 5.71 3.92
N THR A 72 -16.56 4.84 3.46
CA THR A 72 -16.59 3.42 3.82
C THR A 72 -16.48 3.23 5.34
N ILE A 73 -15.55 3.93 6.01
CA ILE A 73 -15.39 3.86 7.48
C ILE A 73 -16.64 4.37 8.21
N GLU A 74 -17.28 5.43 7.71
CA GLU A 74 -18.47 6.04 8.33
C GLU A 74 -19.67 5.08 8.38
N TYR A 75 -19.90 4.34 7.30
CA TYR A 75 -21.10 3.51 7.13
C TYR A 75 -20.87 2.02 7.38
N HIS A 76 -19.64 1.56 7.55
CA HIS A 76 -19.35 0.14 7.75
C HIS A 76 -19.72 -0.31 9.18
N SER A 77 -20.32 -1.49 9.31
CA SER A 77 -20.70 -2.07 10.62
C SER A 77 -19.50 -2.38 11.52
N ASN A 78 -18.29 -2.46 10.94
CA ASN A 78 -17.03 -2.63 11.66
C ASN A 78 -15.96 -1.64 11.12
N PRO A 79 -15.96 -0.39 11.60
CA PRO A 79 -15.00 0.64 11.16
C PRO A 79 -13.54 0.24 11.42
N ASN A 80 -13.28 -0.52 12.48
CA ASN A 80 -11.96 -0.99 12.87
C ASN A 80 -11.33 -1.92 11.83
N SER A 81 -12.12 -2.84 11.26
CA SER A 81 -11.66 -3.72 10.19
C SER A 81 -11.27 -2.92 8.94
N VAL A 82 -12.10 -1.95 8.54
CA VAL A 82 -11.82 -1.10 7.38
C VAL A 82 -10.56 -0.26 7.61
N PHE A 83 -10.42 0.32 8.80
CA PHE A 83 -9.24 1.10 9.17
C PHE A 83 -7.98 0.22 9.19
N SER A 84 -8.06 -1.01 9.68
CA SER A 84 -6.93 -1.96 9.67
C SER A 84 -6.51 -2.32 8.24
N SER A 85 -7.46 -2.55 7.34
CA SER A 85 -7.17 -2.78 5.93
C SER A 85 -6.56 -1.55 5.24
N LEU A 86 -6.95 -0.34 5.64
CA LEU A 86 -6.32 0.90 5.19
C LEU A 86 -4.86 0.95 5.65
N ILE A 87 -4.59 0.65 6.93
CA ILE A 87 -3.23 0.59 7.47
C ILE A 87 -2.37 -0.39 6.66
N MET A 88 -2.86 -1.61 6.43
CA MET A 88 -2.15 -2.63 5.64
C MET A 88 -1.90 -2.15 4.20
N SER A 89 -2.88 -1.51 3.57
CA SER A 89 -2.74 -0.97 2.21
C SER A 89 -1.68 0.14 2.13
N LEU A 90 -1.59 1.00 3.14
CA LEU A 90 -0.57 2.04 3.24
C LEU A 90 0.83 1.46 3.51
N GLN A 91 0.93 0.38 4.29
CA GLN A 91 2.19 -0.33 4.53
C GLN A 91 2.72 -1.01 3.26
N ASN A 92 1.83 -1.60 2.45
CA ASN A 92 2.21 -2.25 1.19
C ASN A 92 2.80 -1.27 0.15
N VAL A 93 2.52 0.03 0.30
CA VAL A 93 3.11 1.09 -0.51
C VAL A 93 4.16 1.91 0.26
N GLU A 94 4.68 1.35 1.34
CA GLU A 94 5.80 1.88 2.14
C GLU A 94 5.56 3.26 2.79
N LEU A 95 4.31 3.69 2.95
CA LEU A 95 3.95 4.95 3.64
C LEU A 95 3.95 4.78 5.18
N ASN A 96 5.03 4.20 5.71
CA ASN A 96 5.17 3.76 7.11
C ASN A 96 5.09 4.91 8.13
N ASP A 97 5.61 6.08 7.80
CA ASP A 97 5.54 7.27 8.66
C ASP A 97 4.10 7.73 8.88
N MET A 98 3.29 7.68 7.80
CA MET A 98 1.88 8.04 7.86
C MET A 98 1.08 6.99 8.64
N VAL A 99 1.37 5.71 8.43
CA VAL A 99 0.81 4.61 9.21
C VAL A 99 1.06 4.81 10.70
N SER A 100 2.30 5.11 11.08
CA SER A 100 2.68 5.35 12.49
C SER A 100 1.91 6.53 13.10
N LYS A 101 1.72 7.62 12.33
CA LYS A 101 0.90 8.77 12.75
C LYS A 101 -0.58 8.40 12.94
N LEU A 102 -1.15 7.64 12.00
CA LEU A 102 -2.54 7.17 12.07
C LEU A 102 -2.79 6.30 13.30
N ILE A 103 -1.94 5.30 13.54
CA ILE A 103 -2.04 4.39 14.71
C ILE A 103 -1.94 5.18 16.01
N LYS A 104 -0.98 6.11 16.10
CA LYS A 104 -0.81 6.95 17.29
C LYS A 104 -2.06 7.81 17.55
N LYS A 105 -2.63 8.43 16.52
CA LYS A 105 -3.85 9.25 16.68
C LYS A 105 -5.07 8.41 17.03
N LEU A 106 -5.19 7.21 16.47
CA LEU A 106 -6.26 6.28 16.82
C LEU A 106 -6.19 5.86 18.29
N ARG A 107 -5.00 5.51 18.78
CA ARG A 107 -4.77 5.16 20.20
C ARG A 107 -5.13 6.31 21.14
N ASN A 108 -4.78 7.55 20.77
CA ASN A 108 -5.16 8.74 21.56
C ASN A 108 -6.68 8.94 21.65
N LYS A 109 -7.47 8.33 20.75
CA LYS A 109 -8.94 8.38 20.74
C LYS A 109 -9.59 7.11 21.30
N GLY A 110 -8.80 6.20 21.88
CA GLY A 110 -9.28 4.96 22.48
C GLY A 110 -9.55 3.81 21.48
N GLY A 111 -9.12 3.95 20.22
CA GLY A 111 -9.20 2.86 19.24
C GLY A 111 -8.07 1.83 19.42
N ILE A 112 -8.35 0.58 19.06
CA ILE A 112 -7.42 -0.55 19.19
C ILE A 112 -7.25 -1.21 17.81
N ILE A 113 -6.02 -1.36 17.34
CA ILE A 113 -5.73 -2.23 16.19
C ILE A 113 -5.19 -3.54 16.77
N LYS A 114 -5.73 -4.69 16.34
CA LYS A 114 -5.22 -5.99 16.79
C LYS A 114 -3.77 -6.16 16.33
N ASP A 115 -2.87 -6.37 17.28
CA ASP A 115 -1.40 -6.39 17.09
C ASP A 115 -0.90 -7.54 16.20
N ASP A 116 -1.74 -8.55 15.90
CA ASP A 116 -1.40 -9.73 15.08
C ASP A 116 -0.98 -9.40 13.62
N GLN A 117 -0.97 -8.12 13.22
CA GLN A 117 -0.56 -7.64 11.89
C GLN A 117 0.60 -6.62 11.92
N ILE A 118 1.27 -6.40 13.06
CA ILE A 118 2.35 -5.40 13.23
C ILE A 118 3.75 -6.06 13.40
N GLU A 119 3.83 -7.39 13.46
CA GLU A 119 5.06 -8.16 13.73
C GLU A 119 6.01 -8.31 12.50
N ALA A 120 6.42 -7.19 11.90
CA ALA A 120 7.54 -7.15 10.95
C ALA A 120 8.50 -5.97 11.18
N LEU A 121 8.30 -5.20 12.24
CA LEU A 121 9.09 -4.02 12.58
C LEU A 121 10.04 -4.34 13.75
N THR A 122 11.23 -4.88 13.48
CA THR A 122 12.46 -4.70 14.30
C THR A 122 13.66 -5.53 13.79
N VAL A 123 14.08 -5.35 12.53
CA VAL A 123 15.51 -5.59 12.20
C VAL A 123 15.95 -4.57 11.13
N PRO A 124 16.82 -3.59 11.45
CA PRO A 124 17.40 -2.70 10.45
C PRO A 124 18.47 -3.45 9.61
N PRO A 125 18.54 -3.25 8.28
CA PRO A 125 19.67 -3.73 7.49
C PRO A 125 20.93 -2.87 7.71
N PRO A 126 22.13 -3.45 7.56
CA PRO A 126 23.39 -2.77 7.84
C PRO A 126 23.76 -1.76 6.75
N ILE A 127 24.25 -0.60 7.19
CA ILE A 127 24.79 0.48 6.36
C ILE A 127 26.12 0.05 5.75
N PRO A 128 26.33 0.22 4.43
CA PRO A 128 27.67 0.25 3.84
C PRO A 128 28.21 1.68 3.78
N THR A 129 29.43 1.82 4.28
CA THR A 129 30.19 3.05 4.47
C THR A 129 31.05 3.41 3.23
N GLU A 130 31.14 4.72 2.95
CA GLU A 130 32.23 5.47 2.27
C GLU A 130 32.40 5.46 0.72
N PRO A 131 33.14 6.43 0.11
CA PRO A 131 33.68 7.71 0.61
C PRO A 131 33.48 8.95 -0.32
N HIS A 132 33.74 10.10 0.29
CA HIS A 132 34.00 11.48 -0.18
C HIS A 132 34.31 11.81 -1.66
N GLY A 133 33.77 12.96 -2.08
CA GLY A 133 34.36 13.87 -3.08
C GLY A 133 33.69 15.26 -3.02
N PRO A 134 34.43 16.39 -2.85
CA PRO A 134 33.83 17.70 -2.61
C PRO A 134 33.63 18.49 -3.91
N SER A 135 32.62 19.35 -3.98
CA SER A 135 32.73 20.53 -4.86
C SER A 135 31.81 21.68 -4.44
N GLN A 136 32.36 22.88 -4.58
CA GLN A 136 31.92 24.17 -4.05
C GLN A 136 30.95 24.93 -4.98
N THR A 137 30.14 25.80 -4.37
CA THR A 137 29.63 27.13 -4.80
C THR A 137 29.61 27.54 -6.28
N SER A 138 28.47 28.05 -6.77
CA SER A 138 28.18 29.49 -7.02
C SER A 138 27.21 29.73 -8.19
N GLU A 139 26.24 30.61 -7.92
CA GLU A 139 25.66 31.68 -8.78
C GLU A 139 24.97 31.39 -10.14
N LYS A 140 23.66 31.67 -10.13
CA LYS A 140 22.91 32.67 -10.93
C LYS A 140 23.32 32.94 -12.39
N CYS A 141 22.37 32.75 -13.32
CA CYS A 141 22.05 33.73 -14.37
C CYS A 141 20.62 33.55 -14.91
N GLU A 142 19.89 34.66 -14.98
CA GLU A 142 18.59 34.84 -15.64
C GLU A 142 18.73 34.80 -17.17
N ASN A 143 17.75 34.20 -17.89
CA ASN A 143 17.30 34.63 -19.22
C ASN A 143 15.99 33.94 -19.65
N VAL A 144 14.89 34.67 -19.53
CA VAL A 144 13.90 35.03 -20.57
C VAL A 144 13.70 34.09 -21.79
N TYR A 145 12.51 33.46 -21.82
CA TYR A 145 11.64 32.95 -22.92
C TYR A 145 12.21 32.15 -24.11
N GLU A 146 11.94 30.84 -24.10
CA GLU A 146 11.26 30.10 -25.18
C GLU A 146 10.81 28.76 -24.58
N VAL A 147 9.52 28.37 -24.68
CA VAL A 147 9.08 27.02 -24.27
C VAL A 147 9.07 26.15 -25.53
N PRO A 148 10.06 25.27 -25.73
CA PRO A 148 10.00 24.31 -26.82
C PRO A 148 8.97 23.26 -26.40
N HIS A 149 7.98 22.97 -27.24
CA HIS A 149 7.20 21.76 -27.10
C HIS A 149 8.15 20.56 -27.25
N LYS A 150 8.66 20.06 -26.12
CA LYS A 150 9.45 18.84 -26.05
C LYS A 150 8.54 17.68 -26.48
N PRO A 151 8.85 16.94 -27.55
CA PRO A 151 8.13 15.71 -27.84
C PRO A 151 8.28 14.77 -26.64
N TYR A 152 7.15 14.26 -26.15
CA TYR A 152 7.13 13.29 -25.06
C TYR A 152 7.68 11.98 -25.60
N LEU A 153 8.92 11.66 -25.25
CA LEU A 153 9.54 10.38 -25.58
C LEU A 153 8.99 9.36 -24.58
N ILE A 154 8.17 8.42 -25.04
CA ILE A 154 7.75 7.28 -24.22
C ILE A 154 8.94 6.33 -24.17
N GLU A 155 9.64 6.32 -23.04
CA GLU A 155 10.71 5.37 -22.78
C GLU A 155 10.07 4.02 -22.45
N LEU A 156 10.19 3.08 -23.38
CA LEU A 156 9.78 1.70 -23.17
C LEU A 156 10.98 0.93 -22.61
N SER A 157 10.73 0.08 -21.61
CA SER A 157 11.72 -0.89 -21.14
C SER A 157 12.22 -1.72 -22.31
N SER A 158 13.53 -2.01 -22.30
CA SER A 158 14.13 -2.89 -23.30
C SER A 158 13.61 -4.33 -23.18
N GLN A 159 13.71 -5.11 -24.25
CA GLN A 159 13.33 -6.52 -24.23
C GLN A 159 14.13 -7.30 -23.18
N GLU A 160 15.42 -6.99 -23.03
CA GLU A 160 16.33 -7.61 -22.06
C GLU A 160 15.97 -7.23 -20.61
N GLU A 161 15.51 -6.01 -20.37
CA GLU A 161 15.00 -5.58 -19.06
C GLU A 161 13.71 -6.30 -18.69
N VAL A 162 12.77 -6.42 -19.63
CA VAL A 162 11.52 -7.17 -19.41
C VAL A 162 11.82 -8.64 -19.12
N ALA A 163 12.73 -9.27 -19.87
CA ALA A 163 13.14 -10.64 -19.63
C ALA A 163 13.73 -10.84 -18.22
N ARG A 164 14.66 -9.97 -17.81
CA ARG A 164 15.24 -10.01 -16.45
C ARG A 164 14.18 -9.83 -15.35
N ASN A 165 13.20 -8.96 -15.57
CA ASN A 165 12.12 -8.74 -14.62
C ASN A 165 11.20 -9.97 -14.50
N ILE A 166 10.91 -10.64 -15.62
CA ILE A 166 10.14 -11.89 -15.62
C ILE A 166 10.90 -13.00 -14.87
N GLU A 167 12.20 -13.14 -15.11
CA GLU A 167 13.05 -14.11 -14.41
C GLU A 167 13.09 -13.82 -12.90
N SER A 168 13.33 -12.57 -12.52
CA SER A 168 13.31 -12.13 -11.11
C SER A 168 11.97 -12.41 -10.44
N LEU A 169 10.85 -12.13 -11.12
CA LEU A 169 9.52 -12.43 -10.60
C LEU A 169 9.30 -13.93 -10.42
N HIS A 170 9.76 -14.74 -11.37
CA HIS A 170 9.69 -16.20 -11.28
C HIS A 170 10.51 -16.73 -10.10
N GLU A 171 11.71 -16.20 -9.87
CA GLU A 171 12.55 -16.54 -8.71
C GLU A 171 11.85 -16.18 -7.39
N GLN A 172 11.25 -14.99 -7.30
CA GLN A 172 10.49 -14.57 -6.12
C GLN A 172 9.28 -15.48 -5.86
N PHE A 173 8.51 -15.79 -6.90
CA PHE A 173 7.37 -16.70 -6.79
C PHE A 173 7.80 -18.10 -6.36
N THR A 174 8.88 -18.62 -6.95
CA THR A 174 9.46 -19.92 -6.58
C THR A 174 9.93 -19.93 -5.13
N GLY A 175 10.59 -18.86 -4.68
CA GLY A 175 11.03 -18.69 -3.30
C GLY A 175 9.84 -18.63 -2.33
N LEU A 176 8.79 -17.89 -2.68
CA LEU A 176 7.57 -17.81 -1.88
C LEU A 176 6.86 -19.17 -1.77
N ALA A 177 6.67 -19.85 -2.90
CA ALA A 177 6.04 -21.17 -2.94
C ALA A 177 6.83 -22.18 -2.07
N THR A 178 8.17 -22.11 -2.13
CA THR A 178 9.04 -22.94 -1.30
C THR A 178 8.85 -22.63 0.18
N LYS A 179 8.83 -21.36 0.58
CA LYS A 179 8.59 -20.95 1.98
C LYS A 179 7.24 -21.43 2.50
N ILE A 180 6.18 -21.28 1.71
CA ILE A 180 4.83 -21.74 2.07
C ILE A 180 4.85 -23.26 2.29
N ARG A 181 5.49 -24.02 1.38
CA ARG A 181 5.60 -25.47 1.49
C ARG A 181 6.37 -25.89 2.73
N THR A 182 7.52 -25.29 3.00
CA THR A 182 8.33 -25.59 4.19
C THR A 182 7.55 -25.32 5.47
N HIS A 183 6.89 -24.17 5.58
CA HIS A 183 6.09 -23.85 6.76
C HIS A 183 4.90 -24.80 6.94
N PHE A 184 4.25 -25.20 5.85
CA PHE A 184 3.21 -26.21 5.90
C PHE A 184 3.73 -27.56 6.44
N ASP A 185 4.87 -28.02 5.92
CA ASP A 185 5.52 -29.27 6.36
C ASP A 185 5.91 -29.21 7.84
N GLU A 186 6.39 -28.06 8.33
CA GLU A 186 6.68 -27.82 9.75
C GLU A 186 5.42 -27.88 10.63
N LEU A 187 4.32 -27.26 10.19
CA LEU A 187 3.05 -27.29 10.92
C LEU A 187 2.47 -28.71 11.01
N VAL A 188 2.60 -29.48 9.93
CA VAL A 188 2.16 -30.89 9.91
C VAL A 188 3.05 -31.75 10.80
N SER A 189 4.37 -31.60 10.69
CA SER A 189 5.34 -32.39 11.47
C SER A 189 5.29 -32.08 12.96
N SER A 190 5.00 -30.83 13.32
CA SER A 190 4.80 -30.41 14.72
C SER A 190 3.43 -30.79 15.30
N GLY A 191 2.55 -31.41 14.50
CA GLY A 191 1.21 -31.82 14.91
C GLY A 191 0.23 -30.66 15.12
N LYS A 192 0.63 -29.42 14.83
CA LYS A 192 -0.21 -28.22 14.91
C LYS A 192 -1.27 -28.20 13.80
N LEU A 193 -1.02 -28.90 12.69
CA LEU A 193 -1.92 -29.04 11.57
C LEU A 193 -2.03 -30.52 11.16
N LYS A 194 -3.26 -31.00 10.96
CA LYS A 194 -3.48 -32.35 10.44
C LYS A 194 -3.63 -32.29 8.92
N ALA A 195 -2.69 -32.91 8.19
CA ALA A 195 -2.71 -32.97 6.73
C ALA A 195 -4.05 -33.52 6.18
N SER A 196 -4.69 -34.46 6.88
CA SER A 196 -5.99 -35.03 6.49
C SER A 196 -7.13 -34.00 6.48
N VAL A 197 -7.11 -33.02 7.38
CA VAL A 197 -8.11 -31.95 7.44
C VAL A 197 -7.93 -31.00 6.26
N VAL A 198 -6.69 -30.68 5.93
CA VAL A 198 -6.35 -29.84 4.78
C VAL A 198 -6.75 -30.52 3.47
N ALA A 199 -6.46 -31.82 3.32
CA ALA A 199 -6.87 -32.60 2.16
C ALA A 199 -8.39 -32.63 1.98
N PHE A 200 -9.14 -32.80 3.08
CA PHE A 200 -10.61 -32.77 3.05
C PHE A 200 -11.17 -31.41 2.57
N HIS A 201 -10.62 -30.30 3.05
CA HIS A 201 -11.04 -28.96 2.59
C HIS A 201 -10.58 -28.63 1.17
N ALA A 202 -9.41 -29.13 0.78
CA ALA A 202 -8.93 -29.03 -0.61
C ALA A 202 -9.92 -29.71 -1.56
N GLU A 203 -10.29 -30.98 -1.31
CA GLU A 203 -11.26 -31.71 -2.14
C GLU A 203 -12.59 -30.97 -2.30
N GLU A 204 -13.07 -30.28 -1.26
CA GLU A 204 -14.29 -29.48 -1.33
C GLU A 204 -14.18 -28.26 -2.26
N TYR A 205 -12.99 -27.66 -2.36
CA TYR A 205 -12.72 -26.55 -3.26
C TYR A 205 -12.50 -27.00 -4.71
N TRP A 206 -11.82 -28.14 -4.92
CA TRP A 206 -11.55 -28.68 -6.26
C TRP A 206 -12.73 -29.44 -6.86
N GLY A 207 -13.63 -30.01 -6.06
CA GLY A 207 -14.86 -30.66 -6.54
C GLY A 207 -15.92 -29.68 -7.08
N LYS A 208 -15.64 -28.37 -7.04
CA LYS A 208 -16.54 -27.29 -7.50
C LYS A 208 -16.08 -26.63 -8.81
N ILE A 209 -14.98 -27.10 -9.41
CA ILE A 209 -14.44 -26.65 -10.71
C ILE A 209 -14.72 -27.73 -11.76
#